data_AF-A0A671PLB6-F1
#
_entry.id   AF-A0A671PLB6-F1
#
_cell.length_a   1.000
_cell.length_b   1.000
_cell.length_c   1.000
_cell.angle_alpha   90.00
_cell.angle_beta   90.00
_cell.angle_gamma   90.00
#
_symmetry.space_group_name_H-M   'P 1'
#
loop_
_entity.id
_entity.type
_entity.pdbx_description
1 polymer ?
#
loop_
_entity_poly.entity_id
_entity_poly.type
_entity_poly.pdbx_seq_one_letter_code
_entity_poly.pdbx_strand_id
1 'polypeptide(L)'
;MLMHFVLTIFYLFSLPVLNVTFSLCCFCIFSTALPSETVEVAALGRLLFPGTLYDCRKDSFIPGVTLWDKKSLSENLDSRPKPQANLEFSSSDSLSSKFNLLDVSASLKASFLGRLVEVGGSGRFLRDTKSSNQQSRVTMFYSETTRYEQLTMSHLRKITYPEVFEQKTATHVVVAVLYGAQAFMVFDRTLSEEENKQQMERNLNAMVEKIPKLSTEGNAALQMATAEKEMAEKIACTFHGDVRLQQNPTTYMEALNLYKQLPTLLKNPQNEVPIKVWLHPLQLLNATAARVEREISASVEFSMEAIIEELGEAERTFNDLSRNTLVNSFSDIKERLRSFQDSFSIYKAMLLKAVGRVLPAVRGGEMEEKSLEDILKIHRSSPFNADMLKQWLNDAKSELHILSSVAKSLEGVRIEDSDGLNSILVNPDFLGVLCLTFTSLKYEDPYLSALKEYLKTDRFKELDGEHSMYPVASIRKWFNNSDLMAKMRFNVNILKHLLKPFEGQKVLFIISAISDPSNPGSSIYLYELGQLTEKQYQYPFRCESMKKSKRILKQK
;
A
#
# COMPACT_ATOMS: atom_id res chain seq x y z
N MET A 1 59.54 -16.59 8.88
CA MET A 1 59.92 -17.85 9.55
C MET A 1 59.16 -17.93 10.87
N LEU A 2 57.85 -18.20 10.80
CA LEU A 2 56.97 -18.29 11.96
C LEU A 2 56.26 -19.64 11.85
N MET A 3 56.65 -20.58 12.71
CA MET A 3 56.05 -21.91 12.81
C MET A 3 55.63 -22.07 14.27
N HIS A 4 54.32 -21.92 14.51
CA HIS A 4 53.71 -22.25 15.80
C HIS A 4 53.26 -23.71 15.75
N PHE A 5 53.85 -24.48 16.67
CA PHE A 5 53.60 -25.89 16.94
C PHE A 5 52.85 -25.99 18.28
N VAL A 6 52.02 -27.04 18.41
CA VAL A 6 51.65 -27.86 19.59
C VAL A 6 50.24 -28.43 19.29
N LEU A 7 50.10 -29.59 18.62
CA LEU A 7 50.11 -31.00 19.13
C LEU A 7 49.22 -31.23 20.37
N THR A 8 48.43 -32.29 20.60
CA THR A 8 47.93 -33.54 19.96
C THR A 8 46.96 -34.12 21.02
N ILE A 9 45.93 -34.93 20.74
CA ILE A 9 45.92 -36.38 21.03
C ILE A 9 44.54 -36.99 20.68
N PHE A 10 44.62 -37.97 19.78
CA PHE A 10 43.96 -39.28 19.63
C PHE A 10 42.43 -39.49 19.52
N TYR A 11 42.17 -40.33 18.52
CA TYR A 11 40.95 -40.91 17.96
C TYR A 11 40.33 -42.08 18.76
N LEU A 12 39.09 -42.41 18.35
CA LEU A 12 38.37 -43.70 18.29
C LEU A 12 37.39 -44.08 19.42
N PHE A 13 36.08 -43.95 19.14
CA PHE A 13 35.07 -45.04 19.25
C PHE A 13 33.79 -44.69 18.43
N SER A 14 33.52 -45.53 17.41
CA SER A 14 32.21 -46.03 16.90
C SER A 14 30.95 -45.13 16.69
N LEU A 15 30.62 -44.89 15.40
CA LEU A 15 29.33 -44.88 14.64
C LEU A 15 27.95 -44.81 15.36
N PRO A 16 26.84 -44.42 14.67
CA PRO A 16 26.58 -43.25 13.82
C PRO A 16 25.23 -42.56 14.22
N VAL A 17 25.13 -41.22 14.17
CA VAL A 17 23.81 -40.55 14.25
C VAL A 17 23.71 -39.55 13.09
N LEU A 18 22.63 -39.73 12.33
CA LEU A 18 22.10 -38.90 11.25
C LEU A 18 22.66 -37.47 11.19
N ASN A 19 23.57 -37.23 10.24
CA ASN A 19 23.87 -35.89 9.76
C ASN A 19 22.71 -35.40 8.90
N VAL A 20 21.94 -34.45 9.43
CA VAL A 20 21.19 -33.49 8.61
C VAL A 20 22.23 -32.53 8.03
N THR A 21 22.69 -32.81 6.81
CA THR A 21 23.47 -31.86 6.04
C THR A 21 22.55 -30.73 5.59
N PHE A 22 22.65 -29.59 6.27
CA PHE A 22 22.30 -28.30 5.69
C PHE A 22 23.13 -28.12 4.41
N SER A 23 22.52 -28.35 3.26
CA SER A 23 23.11 -27.99 1.97
C SER A 23 23.03 -26.47 1.83
N LEU A 24 24.05 -25.77 2.32
CA LEU A 24 24.41 -24.46 1.79
C LEU A 24 25.02 -24.70 0.39
N CYS A 25 24.17 -24.88 -0.61
CA CYS A 25 24.58 -24.71 -1.99
C CYS A 25 24.59 -23.21 -2.32
N CYS A 26 25.66 -22.53 -1.91
CA CYS A 26 26.16 -21.37 -2.63
C CYS A 26 26.65 -21.84 -4.01
N PHE A 27 25.72 -22.03 -4.94
CA PHE A 27 26.05 -22.16 -6.34
C PHE A 27 26.15 -20.75 -6.93
N CYS A 28 27.28 -20.10 -6.68
CA CYS A 28 27.81 -19.11 -7.62
C CYS A 28 28.25 -19.88 -8.87
N ILE A 29 27.29 -20.26 -9.72
CA ILE A 29 27.58 -20.70 -11.08
C ILE A 29 27.82 -19.40 -11.85
N PHE A 30 29.09 -19.04 -12.03
CA PHE A 30 29.49 -18.35 -13.26
C PHE A 30 29.15 -19.31 -14.40
N SER A 31 27.93 -19.19 -14.92
CA SER A 31 27.51 -19.94 -16.09
C SER A 31 28.14 -19.22 -17.25
N THR A 32 29.27 -19.72 -17.74
CA THR A 32 29.72 -19.46 -19.10
C THR A 32 28.78 -20.19 -20.05
N ALA A 33 27.53 -19.74 -20.10
CA ALA A 33 26.57 -20.09 -21.13
C ALA A 33 26.73 -19.10 -22.29
N LEU A 34 26.71 -19.61 -23.52
CA LEU A 34 26.62 -18.82 -24.75
C LEU A 34 25.64 -17.64 -24.60
N PRO A 35 25.88 -16.48 -25.23
CA PRO A 35 25.08 -15.29 -24.99
C PRO A 35 23.64 -15.57 -25.46
N SER A 36 22.76 -15.87 -24.50
CA SER A 36 21.34 -15.88 -24.77
C SER A 36 20.91 -14.42 -24.85
N GLU A 37 21.10 -13.80 -26.00
CA GLU A 37 20.68 -12.41 -26.28
C GLU A 37 19.15 -12.23 -26.23
N THR A 38 18.40 -13.29 -25.94
CA THR A 38 16.93 -13.27 -25.85
C THR A 38 16.50 -12.91 -24.42
N VAL A 39 15.60 -11.94 -24.30
CA VAL A 39 15.09 -11.43 -23.01
C VAL A 39 13.75 -12.07 -22.69
N GLU A 40 13.59 -12.55 -21.45
CA GLU A 40 12.32 -13.09 -20.95
C GLU A 40 11.50 -12.02 -20.24
N VAL A 41 10.20 -11.94 -20.56
CA VAL A 41 9.30 -10.91 -20.01
C VAL A 41 7.94 -11.51 -19.68
N ALA A 42 7.42 -11.22 -18.48
CA ALA A 42 6.06 -11.56 -18.10
C ALA A 42 5.05 -10.74 -18.92
N ALA A 43 4.03 -11.38 -19.48
CA ALA A 43 3.07 -10.71 -20.34
C ALA A 43 2.10 -9.81 -19.55
N LEU A 44 1.74 -10.19 -18.32
CA LEU A 44 0.89 -9.41 -17.41
C LEU A 44 -0.45 -8.98 -18.02
N GLY A 45 -1.07 -9.86 -18.80
CA GLY A 45 -2.33 -9.61 -19.51
C GLY A 45 -2.20 -8.77 -20.79
N ARG A 46 -0.98 -8.45 -21.23
CA ARG A 46 -0.72 -7.80 -22.52
C ARG A 46 -0.76 -8.84 -23.64
N LEU A 47 -1.42 -8.48 -24.75
CA LEU A 47 -1.61 -9.34 -25.91
C LEU A 47 -0.35 -9.39 -26.78
N LEU A 48 0.65 -10.15 -26.34
CA LEU A 48 1.93 -10.32 -27.01
C LEU A 48 1.97 -11.67 -27.74
N PHE A 49 2.10 -11.62 -29.07
CA PHE A 49 2.12 -12.80 -29.93
C PHE A 49 3.43 -12.90 -30.71
N PRO A 50 3.83 -14.08 -31.20
CA PRO A 50 4.98 -14.23 -32.08
C PRO A 50 4.94 -13.26 -33.27
N GLY A 51 6.04 -12.55 -33.52
CA GLY A 51 6.15 -11.51 -34.55
C GLY A 51 5.75 -10.10 -34.09
N THR A 52 5.17 -9.95 -32.90
CA THR A 52 4.83 -8.63 -32.32
C THR A 52 6.09 -7.85 -32.00
N LEU A 53 6.16 -6.60 -32.44
CA LEU A 53 7.26 -5.70 -32.11
C LEU A 53 7.10 -5.11 -30.70
N TYR A 54 8.22 -4.97 -29.99
CA TYR A 54 8.26 -4.53 -28.60
C TYR A 54 9.37 -3.51 -28.37
N ASP A 55 9.07 -2.47 -27.59
CA ASP A 55 10.06 -1.47 -27.16
C ASP A 55 10.39 -1.65 -25.67
N CYS A 56 11.51 -2.34 -25.38
CA CYS A 56 12.03 -2.51 -24.02
C CYS A 56 12.41 -1.19 -23.32
N ARG A 57 12.55 -0.07 -24.04
CA ARG A 57 12.79 1.24 -23.40
C ARG A 57 11.55 1.71 -22.65
N LYS A 58 10.36 1.40 -23.17
CA LYS A 58 9.05 1.85 -22.63
C LYS A 58 8.19 0.71 -22.09
N ASP A 59 8.62 -0.54 -22.28
CA ASP A 59 7.85 -1.76 -21.99
C ASP A 59 6.47 -1.80 -22.66
N SER A 60 6.43 -1.36 -23.93
CA SER A 60 5.22 -1.28 -24.75
C SER A 60 5.35 -2.08 -26.04
N PHE A 61 4.25 -2.69 -26.49
CA PHE A 61 4.17 -3.31 -27.82
C PHE A 61 3.74 -2.31 -28.89
N ILE A 62 4.13 -2.58 -30.14
CA ILE A 62 3.80 -1.72 -31.29
C ILE A 62 2.70 -2.40 -32.12
N PRO A 63 1.44 -1.95 -32.03
CA PRO A 63 0.35 -2.55 -32.78
C PRO A 63 0.43 -2.22 -34.27
N GLY A 64 0.02 -3.16 -35.12
CA GLY A 64 -0.15 -2.93 -36.56
C GLY A 64 1.12 -2.89 -37.40
N VAL A 65 2.30 -3.05 -36.80
CA VAL A 65 3.59 -3.09 -37.50
C VAL A 65 4.25 -4.45 -37.30
N THR A 66 4.69 -5.10 -38.38
CA THR A 66 5.33 -6.42 -38.34
C THR A 66 6.53 -6.47 -39.29
N LEU A 67 7.53 -7.31 -39.00
CA LEU A 67 8.68 -7.54 -39.88
C LEU A 67 8.34 -8.46 -41.05
N TRP A 68 7.33 -9.31 -40.87
CA TRP A 68 6.94 -10.35 -41.81
C TRP A 68 5.47 -10.21 -42.17
N ASP A 69 5.11 -10.66 -43.36
CA ASP A 69 3.71 -10.83 -43.73
C ASP A 69 3.07 -12.01 -42.99
N LYS A 70 1.74 -12.00 -42.93
CA LYS A 70 0.96 -12.99 -42.18
C LYS A 70 1.22 -14.44 -42.62
N LYS A 71 1.42 -14.67 -43.93
CA LYS A 71 1.65 -16.01 -44.46
C LYS A 71 3.00 -16.54 -43.95
N SER A 72 4.05 -15.74 -44.12
CA SER A 72 5.39 -16.06 -43.64
C SER A 72 5.44 -16.32 -42.12
N LEU A 73 4.70 -15.55 -41.31
CA LEU A 73 4.60 -15.81 -39.87
C LEU A 73 3.92 -17.16 -39.56
N SER A 74 2.79 -17.43 -40.21
CA SER A 74 1.99 -18.63 -39.94
C SER A 74 2.66 -19.93 -40.35
N GLU A 75 3.39 -19.93 -41.48
CA GLU A 75 4.09 -21.12 -41.99
C GLU A 75 5.30 -21.51 -41.11
N ASN A 76 5.79 -20.58 -40.29
CA ASN A 76 7.02 -20.73 -39.53
C ASN A 76 6.82 -20.81 -38.03
N LEU A 77 5.57 -20.94 -37.60
CA LEU A 77 5.21 -21.08 -36.21
C LEU A 77 5.27 -22.55 -35.81
N ASP A 78 6.17 -22.89 -34.89
CA ASP A 78 6.20 -24.19 -34.24
C ASP A 78 5.44 -24.10 -32.92
N SER A 79 4.46 -24.99 -32.74
CA SER A 79 3.57 -25.00 -31.58
C SER A 79 3.60 -26.38 -30.94
N ARG A 80 3.90 -26.42 -29.64
CA ARG A 80 4.02 -27.66 -28.88
C ARG A 80 3.24 -27.58 -27.56
N PRO A 81 2.57 -28.67 -27.15
CA PRO A 81 1.98 -28.74 -25.82
C PRO A 81 3.06 -28.54 -24.74
N LYS A 82 2.75 -27.73 -23.72
CA LYS A 82 3.56 -27.53 -22.53
C LYS A 82 2.64 -27.36 -21.30
N PRO A 83 1.87 -28.40 -20.93
CA PRO A 83 0.96 -28.32 -19.81
C PRO A 83 1.70 -28.36 -18.47
N GLN A 84 1.46 -27.38 -17.60
CA GLN A 84 1.96 -27.37 -16.23
C GLN A 84 1.01 -26.58 -15.32
N ALA A 85 0.64 -27.19 -14.21
CA ALA A 85 -0.16 -26.59 -13.16
C ALA A 85 0.72 -26.16 -11.99
N ASN A 86 0.45 -24.99 -11.40
CA ASN A 86 1.08 -24.51 -10.19
C ASN A 86 0.03 -23.92 -9.24
N LEU A 87 0.19 -24.16 -7.94
CA LEU A 87 -0.64 -23.62 -6.88
C LEU A 87 0.26 -23.15 -5.74
N GLU A 88 0.17 -21.86 -5.43
CA GLU A 88 0.96 -21.23 -4.37
C GLU A 88 0.07 -20.41 -3.44
N PHE A 89 0.52 -20.24 -2.19
CA PHE A 89 -0.12 -19.42 -1.18
C PHE A 89 0.88 -18.40 -0.67
N SER A 90 0.45 -17.14 -0.56
CA SER A 90 1.27 -16.05 -0.02
C SER A 90 0.52 -15.28 1.06
N SER A 91 1.11 -15.20 2.25
CA SER A 91 0.66 -14.30 3.33
C SER A 91 1.26 -12.89 3.23
N SER A 92 2.19 -12.67 2.29
CA SER A 92 2.80 -11.37 2.01
C SER A 92 2.06 -10.63 0.91
N ASP A 93 1.89 -9.32 1.09
CA ASP A 93 1.30 -8.39 0.12
C ASP A 93 2.33 -7.40 -0.47
N SER A 94 3.63 -7.58 -0.16
CA SER A 94 4.69 -6.69 -0.65
C SER A 94 4.84 -6.77 -2.17
N LEU A 95 5.30 -5.67 -2.77
CA LEU A 95 5.62 -5.58 -4.20
C LEU A 95 6.58 -6.69 -4.62
N SER A 96 7.67 -6.90 -3.85
CA SER A 96 8.61 -8.01 -4.09
C SER A 96 7.92 -9.38 -4.18
N SER A 97 7.07 -9.71 -3.20
CA SER A 97 6.34 -10.98 -3.18
C SER A 97 5.41 -11.12 -4.39
N LYS A 98 4.71 -10.04 -4.77
CA LYS A 98 3.82 -10.05 -5.94
C LYS A 98 4.57 -10.18 -7.25
N PHE A 99 5.69 -9.48 -7.40
CA PHE A 99 6.55 -9.59 -8.58
C PHE A 99 7.13 -10.99 -8.72
N ASN A 100 7.52 -11.64 -7.62
CA ASN A 100 8.03 -13.00 -7.64
C ASN A 100 6.95 -14.02 -8.06
N LEU A 101 5.71 -13.89 -7.54
CA LEU A 101 4.59 -14.78 -7.94
C LEU A 101 4.29 -14.72 -9.44
N LEU A 102 4.50 -13.56 -10.07
CA LEU A 102 4.25 -13.33 -11.49
C LEU A 102 5.52 -13.42 -12.36
N ASP A 103 6.65 -13.82 -11.79
CA ASP A 103 7.96 -13.91 -12.46
C ASP A 103 8.32 -12.61 -13.23
N VAL A 104 8.11 -11.47 -12.57
CA VAL A 104 8.38 -10.14 -13.14
C VAL A 104 9.87 -9.83 -13.05
N SER A 105 10.51 -9.66 -14.20
CA SER A 105 11.93 -9.32 -14.29
C SER A 105 12.24 -7.93 -13.73
N ALA A 106 13.46 -7.75 -13.24
CA ALA A 106 14.02 -6.48 -12.74
C ALA A 106 13.64 -5.25 -13.59
N SER A 107 13.95 -5.32 -14.88
CA SER A 107 13.61 -4.26 -15.84
C SER A 107 12.11 -3.98 -15.90
N LEU A 108 11.26 -5.01 -15.94
CA LEU A 108 9.82 -4.85 -15.98
C LEU A 108 9.26 -4.27 -14.66
N LYS A 109 9.85 -4.61 -13.51
CA LYS A 109 9.48 -4.01 -12.21
C LYS A 109 9.67 -2.51 -12.24
N ALA A 110 10.83 -2.02 -12.67
CA ALA A 110 11.11 -0.59 -12.76
C ALA A 110 10.05 0.14 -13.63
N SER A 111 9.65 -0.46 -14.74
CA SER A 111 8.60 0.09 -15.62
C SER A 111 7.21 0.05 -15.01
N PHE A 112 6.87 -1.01 -14.27
CA PHE A 112 5.63 -1.06 -13.52
C PHE A 112 5.58 0.04 -12.44
N LEU A 113 6.66 0.19 -11.67
CA LEU A 113 6.79 1.25 -10.66
C LEU A 113 6.72 2.64 -11.30
N GLY A 114 7.33 2.82 -12.49
CA GLY A 114 7.24 4.05 -13.29
C GLY A 114 5.90 4.27 -14.02
N ARG A 115 4.88 3.43 -13.78
CA ARG A 115 3.57 3.47 -14.45
C ARG A 115 3.63 3.40 -15.99
N LEU A 116 4.65 2.75 -16.53
CA LEU A 116 4.80 2.52 -17.97
C LEU A 116 4.06 1.28 -18.46
N VAL A 117 3.72 0.37 -17.54
CA VAL A 117 3.08 -0.90 -17.88
C VAL A 117 1.61 -0.87 -17.49
N GLU A 118 0.75 -1.07 -18.49
CA GLU A 118 -0.65 -1.39 -18.27
C GLU A 118 -0.80 -2.91 -18.07
N VAL A 119 -1.51 -3.29 -17.01
CA VAL A 119 -1.71 -4.70 -16.63
C VAL A 119 -3.16 -5.09 -16.84
N GLY A 120 -3.37 -6.28 -17.42
CA GLY A 120 -4.68 -6.87 -17.70
C GLY A 120 -4.89 -8.16 -16.92
N GLY A 121 -6.12 -8.69 -16.95
CA GLY A 121 -6.44 -10.01 -16.40
C GLY A 121 -5.92 -10.24 -14.98
N SER A 122 -5.23 -11.35 -14.79
CA SER A 122 -4.55 -11.74 -13.54
C SER A 122 -3.48 -10.74 -13.09
N GLY A 123 -2.79 -10.08 -14.03
CA GLY A 123 -1.77 -9.06 -13.75
C GLY A 123 -2.28 -7.83 -12.98
N ARG A 124 -3.60 -7.59 -12.95
CA ARG A 124 -4.21 -6.54 -12.11
C ARG A 124 -3.96 -6.75 -10.61
N PHE A 125 -3.67 -7.98 -10.19
CA PHE A 125 -3.24 -8.30 -8.83
C PHE A 125 -2.05 -7.43 -8.35
N LEU A 126 -1.13 -7.06 -9.24
CA LEU A 126 0.00 -6.18 -8.89
C LEU A 126 -0.44 -4.81 -8.33
N ARG A 127 -1.65 -4.34 -8.69
CA ARG A 127 -2.21 -3.06 -8.23
C ARG A 127 -3.12 -3.20 -7.01
N ASP A 128 -3.51 -4.42 -6.65
CA ASP A 128 -4.33 -4.67 -5.46
C ASP A 128 -3.42 -4.72 -4.23
N THR A 129 -3.33 -3.61 -3.49
CA THR A 129 -2.58 -3.50 -2.24
C THR A 129 -3.53 -3.35 -1.06
N LYS A 130 -3.13 -3.83 0.12
CA LYS A 130 -3.87 -3.59 1.37
C LYS A 130 -4.21 -2.12 1.52
N SER A 131 -5.46 -1.84 1.91
CA SER A 131 -5.93 -0.46 2.13
C SER A 131 -5.69 0.04 3.56
N SER A 132 -5.37 -0.88 4.47
CA SER A 132 -5.33 -0.67 5.92
C SER A 132 -4.26 -1.55 6.58
N ASN A 133 -3.67 -1.07 7.68
CA ASN A 133 -2.76 -1.89 8.49
C ASN A 133 -3.48 -2.86 9.44
N GLN A 134 -4.80 -2.69 9.58
CA GLN A 134 -5.71 -3.59 10.29
C GLN A 134 -6.24 -4.72 9.38
N GLN A 135 -5.61 -4.95 8.23
CA GLN A 135 -6.01 -5.98 7.28
C GLN A 135 -5.01 -7.15 7.27
N SER A 136 -5.50 -8.33 7.60
CA SER A 136 -4.81 -9.60 7.31
C SER A 136 -5.18 -10.05 5.91
N ARG A 137 -4.19 -10.51 5.14
CA ARG A 137 -4.37 -10.93 3.74
C ARG A 137 -3.63 -12.22 3.48
N VAL A 138 -4.26 -13.14 2.77
CA VAL A 138 -3.64 -14.32 2.19
C VAL A 138 -4.09 -14.44 0.75
N THR A 139 -3.15 -14.67 -0.16
CA THR A 139 -3.43 -14.80 -1.59
C THR A 139 -3.20 -16.23 -2.00
N MET A 140 -4.17 -16.83 -2.69
CA MET A 140 -4.01 -18.09 -3.41
C MET A 140 -3.78 -17.79 -4.88
N PHE A 141 -2.66 -18.26 -5.41
CA PHE A 141 -2.27 -18.14 -6.81
C PHE A 141 -2.36 -19.49 -7.49
N TYR A 142 -3.09 -19.55 -8.60
CA TYR A 142 -3.20 -20.75 -9.43
C TYR A 142 -2.83 -20.41 -10.87
N SER A 143 -1.96 -21.20 -11.47
CA SER A 143 -1.46 -21.02 -12.84
C SER A 143 -1.55 -22.33 -13.60
N GLU A 144 -2.10 -22.28 -14.82
CA GLU A 144 -2.08 -23.40 -15.77
C GLU A 144 -1.46 -22.91 -17.06
N THR A 145 -0.33 -23.49 -17.44
CA THR A 145 0.26 -23.31 -18.77
C THR A 145 -0.25 -24.42 -19.68
N THR A 146 -0.37 -24.15 -20.98
CA THR A 146 -0.98 -25.10 -21.92
C THR A 146 -0.06 -25.43 -23.08
N ARG A 147 0.49 -24.42 -23.75
CA ARG A 147 1.28 -24.57 -24.97
C ARG A 147 2.35 -23.51 -25.09
N TYR A 148 3.38 -23.85 -25.86
CA TYR A 148 4.49 -22.98 -26.19
C TYR A 148 4.55 -22.82 -27.71
N GLU A 149 4.54 -21.59 -28.18
CA GLU A 149 4.72 -21.24 -29.58
C GLU A 149 6.06 -20.52 -29.78
N GLN A 150 6.75 -20.84 -30.88
CA GLN A 150 7.99 -20.18 -31.27
C GLN A 150 8.09 -20.00 -32.77
N LEU A 151 8.73 -18.91 -33.20
CA LEU A 151 9.14 -18.73 -34.59
C LEU A 151 10.35 -19.61 -34.88
N THR A 152 10.28 -20.36 -35.99
CA THR A 152 11.42 -21.15 -36.47
C THR A 152 12.53 -20.21 -36.97
N MET A 153 13.75 -20.44 -36.48
CA MET A 153 14.90 -19.53 -36.68
C MET A 153 15.31 -19.37 -38.15
N SER A 154 14.88 -20.25 -39.05
CA SER A 154 15.19 -20.21 -40.49
C SER A 154 14.67 -18.94 -41.19
N HIS A 155 13.62 -18.31 -40.66
CA HIS A 155 12.97 -17.16 -41.28
C HIS A 155 13.28 -15.81 -40.63
N LEU A 156 13.95 -15.79 -39.46
CA LEU A 156 14.40 -14.54 -38.84
C LEU A 156 15.28 -13.70 -39.78
N ARG A 157 15.92 -14.32 -40.77
CA ARG A 157 16.79 -13.65 -41.76
C ARG A 157 16.08 -13.17 -43.04
N LYS A 158 14.85 -13.63 -43.32
CA LYS A 158 14.08 -13.23 -44.52
C LYS A 158 12.95 -12.29 -44.12
N ILE A 159 13.26 -11.00 -44.01
CA ILE A 159 12.33 -9.96 -43.55
C ILE A 159 11.56 -9.40 -44.75
N THR A 160 10.23 -9.34 -44.63
CA THR A 160 9.33 -8.84 -45.69
C THR A 160 9.28 -7.31 -45.72
N TYR A 161 9.34 -6.67 -44.55
CA TYR A 161 9.23 -5.21 -44.37
C TYR A 161 10.46 -4.63 -43.65
N PRO A 162 11.63 -4.55 -44.30
CA PRO A 162 12.86 -4.04 -43.68
C PRO A 162 12.79 -2.55 -43.26
N GLU A 163 11.93 -1.75 -43.89
CA GLU A 163 11.72 -0.34 -43.57
C GLU A 163 11.28 -0.11 -42.11
N VAL A 164 10.74 -1.13 -41.44
CA VAL A 164 10.39 -1.10 -40.02
C VAL A 164 11.58 -0.76 -39.12
N PHE A 165 12.81 -1.19 -39.48
CA PHE A 165 14.00 -0.87 -38.70
C PHE A 165 14.32 0.63 -38.68
N GLU A 166 14.04 1.33 -39.78
CA GLU A 166 14.29 2.76 -39.92
C GLU A 166 13.38 3.61 -39.02
N GLN A 167 12.21 3.08 -38.66
CA GLN A 167 11.25 3.77 -37.78
C GLN A 167 11.76 3.90 -36.34
N LYS A 168 12.68 3.01 -35.90
CA LYS A 168 13.28 3.01 -34.56
C LYS A 168 12.28 3.02 -33.39
N THR A 169 11.05 2.57 -33.66
CA THR A 169 9.94 2.52 -32.70
C THR A 169 10.00 1.29 -31.79
N ALA A 170 10.61 0.19 -32.25
CA ALA A 170 10.79 -1.04 -31.50
C ALA A 170 12.27 -1.40 -31.33
N THR A 171 12.58 -2.13 -30.26
CA THR A 171 13.94 -2.63 -29.98
C THR A 171 14.03 -4.15 -30.08
N HIS A 172 12.90 -4.85 -29.92
CA HIS A 172 12.82 -6.29 -29.94
C HIS A 172 11.62 -6.78 -30.74
N VAL A 173 11.63 -8.06 -31.10
CA VAL A 173 10.48 -8.80 -31.63
C VAL A 173 10.20 -10.03 -30.76
N VAL A 174 8.92 -10.32 -30.51
CA VAL A 174 8.52 -11.54 -29.81
C VAL A 174 8.80 -12.75 -30.70
N VAL A 175 9.67 -13.65 -30.26
CA VAL A 175 10.02 -14.87 -31.00
C VAL A 175 9.41 -16.13 -30.40
N ALA A 176 9.03 -16.10 -29.13
CA ALA A 176 8.28 -17.19 -28.52
C ALA A 176 7.33 -16.70 -27.43
N VAL A 177 6.28 -17.48 -27.18
CA VAL A 177 5.23 -17.21 -26.20
C VAL A 177 4.82 -18.50 -25.51
N LEU A 178 4.73 -18.44 -24.18
CA LEU A 178 4.11 -19.45 -23.33
C LEU A 178 2.69 -19.00 -23.02
N TYR A 179 1.71 -19.80 -23.43
CA TYR A 179 0.30 -19.53 -23.18
C TYR A 179 -0.22 -20.33 -21.99
N GLY A 180 -1.28 -19.79 -21.40
CA GLY A 180 -2.05 -20.43 -20.35
C GLY A 180 -3.04 -19.44 -19.76
N ALA A 181 -3.45 -19.68 -18.51
CA ALA A 181 -4.26 -18.76 -17.75
C ALA A 181 -3.87 -18.79 -16.27
N GLN A 182 -3.97 -17.62 -15.63
CA GLN A 182 -3.64 -17.44 -14.22
C GLN A 182 -4.83 -16.86 -13.46
N ALA A 183 -4.88 -17.14 -12.16
CA ALA A 183 -5.88 -16.60 -11.26
C ALA A 183 -5.32 -16.39 -9.86
N PHE A 184 -5.70 -15.26 -9.26
CA PHE A 184 -5.47 -14.89 -7.88
C PHE A 184 -6.81 -14.79 -7.16
N MET A 185 -6.93 -15.47 -6.03
CA MET A 185 -7.97 -15.23 -5.04
C MET A 185 -7.31 -14.59 -3.82
N VAL A 186 -7.62 -13.32 -3.60
CA VAL A 186 -7.09 -12.51 -2.50
C VAL A 186 -8.10 -12.54 -1.37
N PHE A 187 -7.74 -13.17 -0.25
CA PHE A 187 -8.58 -13.29 0.93
C PHE A 187 -8.19 -12.24 1.95
N ASP A 188 -9.16 -11.38 2.30
CA ASP A 188 -8.97 -10.28 3.22
C ASP A 188 -9.86 -10.44 4.45
N ARG A 189 -9.26 -10.20 5.62
CA ARG A 189 -9.97 -10.08 6.89
C ARG A 189 -9.58 -8.78 7.57
N THR A 190 -10.56 -7.94 7.86
CA THR A 190 -10.37 -6.71 8.64
C THR A 190 -10.44 -7.03 10.13
N LEU A 191 -9.51 -6.49 10.91
CA LEU A 191 -9.37 -6.70 12.35
C LEU A 191 -10.17 -5.66 13.14
N SER A 192 -10.76 -6.07 14.27
CA SER A 192 -11.21 -5.13 15.30
C SER A 192 -10.05 -4.71 16.24
N GLU A 193 -10.24 -3.65 17.03
CA GLU A 193 -9.20 -3.14 17.95
C GLU A 193 -8.78 -4.17 19.02
N GLU A 194 -9.67 -5.11 19.36
CA GLU A 194 -9.43 -6.14 20.39
C GLU A 194 -8.80 -7.43 19.84
N GLU A 195 -8.75 -7.61 18.52
CA GLU A 195 -8.29 -8.86 17.90
C GLU A 195 -6.75 -8.93 17.80
N ASN A 196 -6.18 -10.09 18.14
CA ASN A 196 -4.74 -10.32 17.98
C ASN A 196 -4.39 -10.55 16.51
N LYS A 197 -3.73 -9.56 15.89
CA LYS A 197 -3.29 -9.60 14.49
C LYS A 197 -2.51 -10.87 14.12
N GLN A 198 -1.53 -11.28 14.93
CA GLN A 198 -0.71 -12.46 14.61
C GLN A 198 -1.52 -13.75 14.63
N GLN A 199 -2.43 -13.90 15.60
CA GLN A 199 -3.31 -15.06 15.65
C GLN A 199 -4.27 -15.09 14.46
N MET A 200 -4.80 -13.93 14.07
CA MET A 200 -5.71 -13.83 12.92
C MET A 200 -5.01 -14.11 11.60
N GLU A 201 -3.78 -13.64 11.40
CA GLU A 201 -2.97 -13.96 10.23
C GLU A 201 -2.72 -15.48 10.12
N ARG A 202 -2.36 -16.14 11.23
CA ARG A 202 -2.18 -17.60 11.28
C ARG A 202 -3.46 -18.35 10.93
N ASN A 203 -4.59 -17.91 11.51
CA ASN A 203 -5.87 -18.55 11.29
C ASN A 203 -6.37 -18.38 9.85
N LEU A 204 -6.23 -17.18 9.28
CA LEU A 204 -6.59 -16.91 7.88
C LEU A 204 -5.74 -17.76 6.94
N ASN A 205 -4.43 -17.86 7.18
CA ASN A 205 -3.54 -18.69 6.38
C ASN A 205 -3.97 -20.17 6.41
N ALA A 206 -4.23 -20.71 7.61
CA ALA A 206 -4.69 -22.09 7.76
C ALA A 206 -6.03 -22.36 7.06
N MET A 207 -6.95 -21.39 7.05
CA MET A 207 -8.23 -21.50 6.34
C MET A 207 -8.02 -21.57 4.82
N VAL A 208 -7.24 -20.64 4.26
CA VAL A 208 -7.02 -20.58 2.81
C VAL A 208 -6.25 -21.81 2.31
N GLU A 209 -5.24 -22.28 3.04
CA GLU A 209 -4.50 -23.51 2.70
C GLU A 209 -5.37 -24.79 2.75
N LYS A 210 -6.51 -24.78 3.44
CA LYS A 210 -7.46 -25.89 3.47
C LYS A 210 -8.37 -25.95 2.25
N ILE A 211 -8.48 -24.88 1.46
CA ILE A 211 -9.39 -24.80 0.30
C ILE A 211 -9.24 -26.01 -0.65
N PRO A 212 -8.02 -26.44 -1.05
CA PRO A 212 -7.87 -27.60 -1.92
C PRO A 212 -8.46 -28.88 -1.34
N LYS A 213 -8.26 -29.12 -0.03
CA LYS A 213 -8.74 -30.33 0.66
C LYS A 213 -10.25 -30.33 0.82
N LEU A 214 -10.82 -29.20 1.25
CA LEU A 214 -12.26 -29.02 1.39
C LEU A 214 -13.01 -29.13 0.05
N SER A 215 -12.32 -28.83 -1.05
CA SER A 215 -12.89 -28.91 -2.40
C SER A 215 -13.02 -30.35 -2.92
N THR A 216 -12.20 -31.28 -2.43
CA THR A 216 -12.20 -32.68 -2.88
C THR A 216 -13.19 -33.58 -2.13
N GLU A 217 -13.58 -33.23 -0.90
CA GLU A 217 -14.26 -34.17 0.02
C GLU A 217 -15.79 -34.00 0.14
N GLY A 218 -16.45 -33.50 -0.91
CA GLY A 218 -17.92 -33.36 -0.94
C GLY A 218 -18.43 -31.99 -0.46
N ASN A 219 -19.44 -31.95 0.42
CA ASN A 219 -20.04 -30.70 0.89
C ASN A 219 -19.16 -30.05 1.97
N ALA A 220 -18.31 -29.11 1.55
CA ALA A 220 -17.34 -28.44 2.41
C ALA A 220 -17.96 -27.75 3.63
N ALA A 221 -19.20 -27.23 3.53
CA ALA A 221 -19.89 -26.59 4.65
C ALA A 221 -20.20 -27.58 5.80
N LEU A 222 -20.24 -28.89 5.55
CA LEU A 222 -20.45 -29.90 6.59
C LEU A 222 -19.15 -30.30 7.31
N GLN A 223 -17.99 -30.07 6.69
CA GLN A 223 -16.69 -30.48 7.23
C GLN A 223 -16.02 -29.41 8.10
N MET A 224 -16.41 -28.16 7.94
CA MET A 224 -15.88 -27.05 8.73
C MET A 224 -16.42 -27.08 10.16
N ALA A 225 -15.54 -26.89 11.13
CA ALA A 225 -15.95 -26.68 12.52
C ALA A 225 -16.76 -25.38 12.66
N THR A 226 -17.59 -25.25 13.70
CA THR A 226 -18.42 -24.06 13.93
C THR A 226 -17.61 -22.76 13.93
N ALA A 227 -16.45 -22.75 14.61
CA ALA A 227 -15.56 -21.60 14.64
C ALA A 227 -14.96 -21.24 13.26
N GLU A 228 -14.75 -22.23 12.38
CA GLU A 228 -14.26 -21.99 11.02
C GLU A 228 -15.35 -21.36 10.14
N LYS A 229 -16.63 -21.70 10.37
CA LYS A 229 -17.76 -21.09 9.68
C LYS A 229 -17.92 -19.62 10.04
N GLU A 230 -17.91 -19.30 11.34
CA GLU A 230 -17.93 -17.92 11.83
C GLU A 230 -16.74 -17.11 11.32
N MET A 231 -15.58 -17.76 11.15
CA MET A 231 -14.41 -17.14 10.55
C MET A 231 -14.59 -16.85 9.07
N ALA A 232 -15.13 -17.81 8.30
CA ALA A 232 -15.36 -17.68 6.86
C ALA A 232 -16.33 -16.54 6.52
N GLU A 233 -17.33 -16.27 7.35
CA GLU A 233 -18.27 -15.15 7.20
C GLU A 233 -17.57 -13.77 7.25
N LYS A 234 -16.42 -13.69 7.91
CA LYS A 234 -15.63 -12.45 8.05
C LYS A 234 -14.52 -12.31 7.02
N ILE A 235 -14.41 -13.24 6.08
CA ILE A 235 -13.38 -13.25 5.04
C ILE A 235 -14.00 -12.79 3.72
N ALA A 236 -13.54 -11.66 3.22
CA ALA A 236 -13.82 -11.19 1.87
C ALA A 236 -12.85 -11.85 0.88
N CYS A 237 -13.32 -12.10 -0.35
CA CYS A 237 -12.49 -12.57 -1.45
C CYS A 237 -12.52 -11.53 -2.58
N THR A 238 -11.35 -11.27 -3.18
CA THR A 238 -11.23 -10.52 -4.43
C THR A 238 -10.57 -11.40 -5.47
N PHE A 239 -11.18 -11.52 -6.64
CA PHE A 239 -10.69 -12.36 -7.73
C PHE A 239 -10.03 -11.53 -8.84
N HIS A 240 -8.80 -11.90 -9.22
CA HIS A 240 -8.11 -11.38 -10.40
C HIS A 240 -7.67 -12.56 -11.26
N GLY A 241 -8.19 -12.70 -12.47
CA GLY A 241 -7.84 -13.83 -13.31
C GLY A 241 -8.04 -13.58 -14.79
N ASP A 242 -7.50 -14.48 -15.60
CA ASP A 242 -7.57 -14.43 -17.07
C ASP A 242 -8.84 -15.10 -17.63
N VAL A 243 -9.74 -15.51 -16.73
CA VAL A 243 -11.01 -16.17 -17.07
C VAL A 243 -12.19 -15.23 -16.85
N ARG A 244 -13.15 -15.27 -17.77
CA ARG A 244 -14.42 -14.55 -17.61
C ARG A 244 -15.39 -15.39 -16.76
N LEU A 245 -15.64 -14.93 -15.54
CA LEU A 245 -16.67 -15.51 -14.68
C LEU A 245 -18.01 -14.81 -14.91
N GLN A 246 -19.13 -15.51 -14.67
CA GLN A 246 -20.45 -14.86 -14.62
C GLN A 246 -20.56 -13.92 -13.42
N GLN A 247 -20.02 -14.36 -12.28
CA GLN A 247 -19.93 -13.59 -11.05
C GLN A 247 -18.58 -13.90 -10.38
N ASN A 248 -17.87 -12.84 -9.97
CA ASN A 248 -16.64 -13.00 -9.21
C ASN A 248 -16.96 -13.37 -7.75
N PRO A 249 -16.15 -14.24 -7.12
CA PRO A 249 -16.33 -14.57 -5.71
C PRO A 249 -16.01 -13.34 -4.86
N THR A 250 -16.87 -13.08 -3.89
CA THR A 250 -16.76 -12.00 -2.90
C THR A 250 -16.62 -12.53 -1.48
N THR A 251 -16.93 -13.81 -1.26
CA THR A 251 -16.86 -14.48 0.04
C THR A 251 -15.95 -15.70 0.00
N TYR A 252 -15.50 -16.16 1.17
CA TYR A 252 -14.73 -17.40 1.29
C TYR A 252 -15.45 -18.63 0.69
N MET A 253 -16.76 -18.75 0.92
CA MET A 253 -17.54 -19.89 0.42
C MET A 253 -17.70 -19.88 -1.11
N GLU A 254 -17.88 -18.69 -1.70
CA GLU A 254 -17.91 -18.54 -3.16
C GLU A 254 -16.56 -18.90 -3.78
N ALA A 255 -15.46 -18.46 -3.18
CA ALA A 255 -14.10 -18.79 -3.62
C ALA A 255 -13.82 -20.30 -3.57
N LEU A 256 -14.26 -20.96 -2.49
CA LEU A 256 -14.16 -22.41 -2.34
C LEU A 256 -14.95 -23.17 -3.42
N ASN A 257 -16.14 -22.69 -3.75
CA ASN A 257 -16.94 -23.27 -4.83
C ASN A 257 -16.30 -23.03 -6.20
N LEU A 258 -15.76 -21.83 -6.44
CA LEU A 258 -15.04 -21.50 -7.67
C LEU A 258 -13.80 -22.40 -7.85
N TYR A 259 -13.05 -22.65 -6.77
CA TYR A 259 -11.84 -23.48 -6.83
C TYR A 259 -12.10 -24.87 -7.43
N LYS A 260 -13.26 -25.49 -7.16
CA LYS A 260 -13.64 -26.80 -7.74
C LYS A 260 -13.68 -26.77 -9.27
N GLN A 261 -14.04 -25.64 -9.86
CA GLN A 261 -14.19 -25.47 -11.31
C GLN A 261 -12.94 -24.83 -11.94
N LEU A 262 -12.11 -24.15 -11.14
CA LEU A 262 -10.98 -23.34 -11.59
C LEU A 262 -9.99 -24.11 -12.48
N PRO A 263 -9.56 -25.36 -12.17
CA PRO A 263 -8.67 -26.10 -13.06
C PRO A 263 -9.26 -26.33 -14.46
N THR A 264 -10.58 -26.58 -14.54
CA THR A 264 -11.27 -26.79 -15.83
C THR A 264 -11.42 -25.47 -16.58
N LEU A 265 -11.70 -24.37 -15.88
CA LEU A 265 -11.83 -23.04 -16.46
C LEU A 265 -10.52 -22.54 -17.05
N LEU A 266 -9.40 -22.74 -16.35
CA LEU A 266 -8.08 -22.25 -16.79
C LEU A 266 -7.46 -23.11 -17.90
N LYS A 267 -7.83 -24.40 -17.99
CA LYS A 267 -7.44 -25.28 -19.11
C LYS A 267 -8.26 -25.07 -20.38
N ASN A 268 -9.33 -24.27 -20.33
CA ASN A 268 -10.15 -24.01 -21.49
C ASN A 268 -9.36 -23.20 -22.52
N PRO A 269 -9.16 -23.70 -23.76
CA PRO A 269 -8.42 -23.00 -24.81
C PRO A 269 -8.95 -21.59 -25.12
N GLN A 270 -10.23 -21.32 -24.86
CA GLN A 270 -10.83 -19.99 -25.06
C GLN A 270 -10.33 -18.92 -24.07
N ASN A 271 -9.75 -19.34 -22.94
CA ASN A 271 -9.23 -18.45 -21.90
C ASN A 271 -7.71 -18.32 -21.96
N GLU A 272 -7.05 -18.92 -22.95
CA GLU A 272 -5.60 -18.85 -23.10
C GLU A 272 -5.15 -17.43 -23.43
N VAL A 273 -4.23 -16.93 -22.61
CA VAL A 273 -3.53 -15.66 -22.79
C VAL A 273 -2.02 -15.90 -22.75
N PRO A 274 -1.22 -14.99 -23.34
CA PRO A 274 0.22 -14.99 -23.10
C PRO A 274 0.52 -14.85 -21.60
N ILE A 275 1.33 -15.74 -21.04
CA ILE A 275 1.83 -15.66 -19.66
C ILE A 275 3.26 -15.09 -19.68
N LYS A 276 4.11 -15.64 -20.55
CA LYS A 276 5.53 -15.28 -20.65
C LYS A 276 5.97 -15.23 -22.10
N VAL A 277 6.83 -14.28 -22.43
CA VAL A 277 7.33 -14.08 -23.80
C VAL A 277 8.84 -14.00 -23.84
N TRP A 278 9.40 -14.38 -24.99
CA TRP A 278 10.82 -14.29 -25.32
C TRP A 278 11.01 -13.26 -26.41
N LEU A 279 11.86 -12.27 -26.14
CA LEU A 279 12.11 -11.13 -26.99
C LEU A 279 13.49 -11.25 -27.63
N HIS A 280 13.55 -11.21 -28.96
CA HIS A 280 14.80 -11.20 -29.70
C HIS A 280 15.17 -9.76 -30.10
N PRO A 281 16.39 -9.28 -29.80
CA PRO A 281 16.83 -7.94 -30.15
C PRO A 281 16.85 -7.72 -31.66
N LEU A 282 16.27 -6.61 -32.11
CA LEU A 282 16.25 -6.26 -33.53
C LEU A 282 17.64 -5.91 -34.06
N GLN A 283 18.55 -5.43 -33.21
CA GLN A 283 19.93 -5.09 -33.57
C GLN A 283 20.69 -6.28 -34.17
N LEU A 284 20.34 -7.50 -33.78
CA LEU A 284 20.95 -8.74 -34.27
C LEU A 284 20.46 -9.14 -35.66
N LEU A 285 19.27 -8.65 -36.03
CA LEU A 285 18.70 -8.80 -37.38
C LEU A 285 19.17 -7.68 -38.30
N ASN A 286 19.29 -6.46 -37.75
CA ASN A 286 19.75 -5.28 -38.46
C ASN A 286 20.49 -4.33 -37.52
N ALA A 287 21.76 -4.06 -37.80
CA ALA A 287 22.63 -3.22 -36.98
C ALA A 287 22.16 -1.76 -36.81
N THR A 288 21.26 -1.25 -37.67
CA THR A 288 20.72 0.12 -37.58
C THR A 288 19.44 0.21 -36.74
N ALA A 289 18.90 -0.93 -36.30
CA ALA A 289 17.69 -0.98 -35.47
C ALA A 289 17.91 -0.30 -34.11
N ALA A 290 16.82 0.20 -33.51
CA ALA A 290 16.89 0.73 -32.16
C ALA A 290 17.22 -0.39 -31.16
N ARG A 291 17.87 -0.02 -30.06
CA ARG A 291 18.26 -0.91 -28.97
C ARG A 291 18.06 -0.25 -27.61
N VAL A 292 18.23 -1.03 -26.56
CA VAL A 292 18.38 -0.51 -25.20
C VAL A 292 19.86 -0.16 -25.02
N GLU A 293 20.15 1.12 -24.82
CA GLU A 293 21.52 1.63 -24.68
C GLU A 293 22.07 1.46 -23.26
N ARG A 294 21.19 1.47 -22.25
CA ARG A 294 21.56 1.30 -20.83
C ARG A 294 20.55 0.43 -20.09
N GLU A 295 21.06 -0.48 -19.27
CA GLU A 295 20.26 -1.20 -18.27
C GLU A 295 20.13 -0.36 -17.00
N ILE A 296 19.16 -0.71 -16.16
CA ILE A 296 18.99 -0.10 -14.84
C ILE A 296 19.64 -1.02 -13.81
N SER A 297 20.48 -0.46 -12.95
CA SER A 297 21.13 -1.20 -11.89
C SER A 297 20.13 -1.71 -10.86
N ALA A 298 20.42 -2.88 -10.29
CA ALA A 298 19.62 -3.46 -9.21
C ALA A 298 19.51 -2.54 -7.98
N SER A 299 20.50 -1.65 -7.77
CA SER A 299 20.51 -0.68 -6.67
C SER A 299 19.42 0.39 -6.84
N VAL A 300 19.30 0.95 -8.05
CA VAL A 300 18.26 1.95 -8.38
C VAL A 300 16.88 1.30 -8.34
N GLU A 301 16.74 0.09 -8.90
CA GLU A 301 15.49 -0.68 -8.84
C GLU A 301 15.05 -0.94 -7.39
N PHE A 302 15.93 -1.48 -6.55
CA PHE A 302 15.63 -1.76 -5.14
C PHE A 302 15.24 -0.48 -4.39
N SER A 303 15.97 0.62 -4.64
CA SER A 303 15.66 1.92 -4.03
C SER A 303 14.30 2.46 -4.46
N MET A 304 13.93 2.29 -5.73
CA MET A 304 12.61 2.66 -6.24
C MET A 304 11.52 1.83 -5.56
N GLU A 305 11.67 0.50 -5.50
CA GLU A 305 10.70 -0.39 -4.87
C GLU A 305 10.49 -0.01 -3.39
N ALA A 306 11.58 0.20 -2.64
CA ALA A 306 11.54 0.60 -1.24
C ALA A 306 10.78 1.93 -1.03
N ILE A 307 11.03 2.95 -1.86
CA ILE A 307 10.33 4.23 -1.76
C ILE A 307 8.83 4.07 -2.05
N ILE A 308 8.44 3.26 -3.04
CA ILE A 308 7.02 3.04 -3.34
C ILE A 308 6.32 2.27 -2.19
N GLU A 309 7.01 1.31 -1.57
CA GLU A 309 6.51 0.62 -0.36
C GLU A 309 6.36 1.57 0.84
N GLU A 310 7.34 2.43 1.09
CA GLU A 310 7.29 3.44 2.16
C GLU A 310 6.12 4.41 1.98
N LEU A 311 5.90 4.89 0.75
CA LEU A 311 4.73 5.70 0.41
C LEU A 311 3.44 4.91 0.58
N GLY A 312 3.42 3.61 0.24
CA GLY A 312 2.28 2.73 0.46
C GLY A 312 1.93 2.53 1.94
N GLU A 313 2.93 2.41 2.81
CA GLU A 313 2.77 2.33 4.26
C GLU A 313 2.19 3.63 4.85
N ALA A 314 2.67 4.78 4.37
CA ALA A 314 2.13 6.08 4.77
C ALA A 314 0.64 6.23 4.36
N GLU A 315 0.28 5.80 3.15
CA GLU A 315 -1.11 5.81 2.66
C GLU A 315 -2.02 4.88 3.48
N ARG A 316 -1.56 3.66 3.80
CA ARG A 316 -2.29 2.73 4.68
C ARG A 316 -2.51 3.29 6.09
N THR A 317 -1.47 3.88 6.68
CA THR A 317 -1.57 4.49 8.01
C THR A 317 -2.54 5.67 8.00
N PHE A 318 -2.49 6.52 6.97
CA PHE A 318 -3.43 7.60 6.77
C PHE A 318 -4.88 7.11 6.64
N ASN A 319 -5.10 6.05 5.86
CA ASN A 319 -6.43 5.46 5.67
C ASN A 319 -7.00 4.94 6.99
N ASP A 320 -6.17 4.30 7.83
CA ASP A 320 -6.56 3.83 9.16
C ASP A 320 -7.00 4.98 10.06
N LEU A 321 -6.23 6.09 10.08
CA LEU A 321 -6.60 7.28 10.83
C LEU A 321 -7.93 7.86 10.34
N SER A 322 -8.11 7.97 9.03
CA SER A 322 -9.30 8.58 8.42
C SER A 322 -10.59 7.76 8.64
N ARG A 323 -10.47 6.45 8.88
CA ARG A 323 -11.61 5.56 9.21
C ARG A 323 -12.07 5.70 10.67
N ASN A 324 -11.28 6.31 11.54
CA ASN A 324 -11.65 6.49 12.94
C ASN A 324 -12.86 7.42 13.07
N THR A 325 -13.88 7.00 13.83
CA THR A 325 -15.14 7.73 13.97
C THR A 325 -14.97 9.12 14.59
N LEU A 326 -13.99 9.29 15.48
CA LEU A 326 -13.72 10.58 16.14
C LEU A 326 -13.19 11.64 15.18
N VAL A 327 -12.58 11.25 14.06
CA VAL A 327 -12.16 12.21 13.02
C VAL A 327 -13.36 12.96 12.47
N ASN A 328 -14.54 12.34 12.41
CA ASN A 328 -15.76 13.04 12.00
C ASN A 328 -16.32 13.98 13.07
N SER A 329 -15.97 13.76 14.34
CA SER A 329 -16.39 14.61 15.46
C SER A 329 -15.51 15.84 15.67
N PHE A 330 -14.25 15.80 15.20
CA PHE A 330 -13.30 16.92 15.29
C PHE A 330 -12.95 17.43 13.89
N SER A 331 -13.63 18.49 13.45
CA SER A 331 -13.44 19.10 12.11
C SER A 331 -11.99 19.48 11.82
N ASP A 332 -11.26 20.04 12.80
CA ASP A 332 -9.86 20.44 12.63
C ASP A 332 -8.93 19.25 12.29
N ILE A 333 -9.16 18.08 12.89
CA ILE A 333 -8.38 16.86 12.60
C ILE A 333 -8.71 16.37 11.18
N LYS A 334 -9.99 16.36 10.83
CA LYS A 334 -10.47 15.98 9.51
C LYS A 334 -9.86 16.86 8.41
N GLU A 335 -9.79 18.16 8.64
CA GLU A 335 -9.19 19.12 7.71
C GLU A 335 -7.68 18.92 7.58
N ARG A 336 -6.95 18.71 8.69
CA ARG A 336 -5.51 18.39 8.66
C ARG A 336 -5.22 17.10 7.89
N LEU A 337 -6.00 16.05 8.14
CA LEU A 337 -5.87 14.77 7.43
C LEU A 337 -6.16 14.93 5.94
N ARG A 338 -7.23 15.63 5.55
CA ARG A 338 -7.51 15.94 4.12
C ARG A 338 -6.39 16.73 3.47
N SER A 339 -5.89 17.77 4.13
CA SER A 339 -4.78 18.59 3.63
C SER A 339 -3.50 17.76 3.40
N PHE A 340 -3.23 16.79 4.27
CA PHE A 340 -2.15 15.83 4.09
C PHE A 340 -2.41 14.95 2.86
N GLN A 341 -3.61 14.36 2.75
CA GLN A 341 -3.99 13.47 1.64
C GLN A 341 -3.82 14.15 0.29
N ASP A 342 -4.30 15.39 0.15
CA ASP A 342 -4.22 16.15 -1.09
C ASP A 342 -2.75 16.37 -1.49
N SER A 343 -1.93 16.84 -0.54
CA SER A 343 -0.51 17.10 -0.76
C SER A 343 0.25 15.81 -1.10
N PHE A 344 0.00 14.74 -0.36
CA PHE A 344 0.59 13.42 -0.57
C PHE A 344 0.24 12.84 -1.95
N SER A 345 -1.03 12.92 -2.34
CA SER A 345 -1.50 12.40 -3.64
C SER A 345 -0.86 13.13 -4.81
N ILE A 346 -0.76 14.46 -4.73
CA ILE A 346 -0.10 15.30 -5.73
C ILE A 346 1.39 14.92 -5.81
N TYR A 347 2.09 14.85 -4.68
CA TYR A 347 3.51 14.50 -4.63
C TYR A 347 3.78 13.13 -5.25
N LYS A 348 3.03 12.10 -4.84
CA LYS A 348 3.15 10.73 -5.35
C LYS A 348 2.96 10.69 -6.87
N ALA A 349 1.99 11.44 -7.40
CA ALA A 349 1.79 11.55 -8.84
C ALA A 349 2.99 12.23 -9.56
N MET A 350 3.56 13.29 -8.99
CA MET A 350 4.73 13.97 -9.54
C MET A 350 5.96 13.05 -9.58
N LEU A 351 6.25 12.36 -8.47
CA LEU A 351 7.36 11.40 -8.38
C LEU A 351 7.24 10.29 -9.44
N LEU A 352 6.08 9.65 -9.51
CA LEU A 352 5.85 8.55 -10.45
C LEU A 352 5.91 9.01 -11.91
N LYS A 353 5.43 10.23 -12.20
CA LYS A 353 5.55 10.84 -13.53
C LYS A 353 7.00 11.12 -13.89
N ALA A 354 7.81 11.56 -12.94
CA ALA A 354 9.24 11.80 -13.16
C ALA A 354 9.98 10.50 -13.51
N VAL A 355 9.74 9.43 -12.75
CA VAL A 355 10.28 8.10 -13.03
C VAL A 355 9.85 7.62 -14.42
N GLY A 356 8.56 7.68 -14.73
CA GLY A 356 8.04 7.26 -16.05
C GLY A 356 8.60 8.07 -17.22
N ARG A 357 9.00 9.32 -17.01
CA ARG A 357 9.67 10.13 -18.04
C ARG A 357 11.14 9.77 -18.20
N VAL A 358 11.87 9.63 -17.10
CA VAL A 358 13.34 9.47 -17.11
C VAL A 358 13.75 8.03 -17.43
N LEU A 359 12.99 7.03 -16.97
CA LEU A 359 13.32 5.62 -17.17
C LEU A 359 13.47 5.25 -18.66
N PRO A 360 12.55 5.62 -19.58
CA PRO A 360 12.76 5.38 -21.01
C PRO A 360 13.92 6.16 -21.62
N ALA A 361 14.16 7.39 -21.16
CA ALA A 361 15.24 8.23 -21.65
C ALA A 361 16.62 7.64 -21.29
N VAL A 362 16.75 7.09 -20.08
CA VAL A 362 17.97 6.36 -19.66
C VAL A 362 18.19 5.13 -20.54
N ARG A 363 17.17 4.28 -20.67
CA ARG A 363 17.23 3.07 -21.51
C ARG A 363 17.47 3.39 -22.99
N GLY A 364 17.00 4.54 -23.46
CA GLY A 364 17.12 4.99 -24.84
C GLY A 364 18.43 5.69 -25.17
N GLY A 365 19.31 5.94 -24.19
CA GLY A 365 20.59 6.60 -24.43
C GLY A 365 20.60 8.11 -24.15
N GLU A 366 19.44 8.73 -23.98
CA GLU A 366 19.25 10.19 -23.90
C GLU A 366 19.69 10.78 -22.55
N MET A 367 19.60 9.99 -21.47
CA MET A 367 19.98 10.39 -20.12
C MET A 367 20.88 9.32 -19.48
N GLU A 368 21.69 9.72 -18.49
CA GLU A 368 22.46 8.79 -17.66
C GLU A 368 21.59 8.24 -16.51
N GLU A 369 21.93 7.05 -16.00
CA GLU A 369 21.23 6.45 -14.85
C GLU A 369 21.22 7.38 -13.63
N LYS A 370 22.24 8.23 -13.49
CA LYS A 370 22.32 9.31 -12.49
C LYS A 370 21.04 10.12 -12.39
N SER A 371 20.34 10.37 -13.51
CA SER A 371 19.07 11.11 -13.49
C SER A 371 17.96 10.40 -12.70
N LEU A 372 17.93 9.06 -12.69
CA LEU A 372 17.05 8.31 -11.79
C LEU A 372 17.52 8.43 -10.35
N GLU A 373 18.82 8.32 -10.09
CA GLU A 373 19.36 8.51 -8.74
C GLU A 373 19.02 9.89 -8.17
N ASP A 374 19.06 10.93 -9.00
CA ASP A 374 18.75 12.30 -8.61
C ASP A 374 17.26 12.45 -8.27
N ILE A 375 16.34 11.78 -8.98
CA ILE A 375 14.93 11.66 -8.55
C ILE A 375 14.82 11.05 -7.15
N LEU A 376 15.55 9.97 -6.87
CA LEU A 376 15.53 9.30 -5.57
C LEU A 376 16.12 10.20 -4.47
N LYS A 377 17.19 10.96 -4.77
CA LYS A 377 17.79 11.95 -3.86
C LYS A 377 16.82 13.10 -3.57
N ILE A 378 16.13 13.64 -4.58
CA ILE A 378 15.09 14.66 -4.40
C ILE A 378 14.03 14.18 -3.42
N HIS A 379 13.57 12.94 -3.56
CA HIS A 379 12.59 12.36 -2.63
C HIS A 379 13.15 12.23 -1.20
N ARG A 380 14.36 11.68 -1.03
CA ARG A 380 15.00 11.52 0.29
C ARG A 380 15.20 12.87 1.00
N SER A 381 15.49 13.92 0.25
CA SER A 381 15.64 15.29 0.77
C SER A 381 14.31 16.06 0.88
N SER A 382 13.19 15.50 0.41
CA SER A 382 11.87 16.14 0.47
C SER A 382 11.23 16.02 1.86
N PRO A 383 10.24 16.85 2.20
CA PRO A 383 9.44 16.65 3.42
C PRO A 383 8.51 15.42 3.31
N PHE A 384 8.44 14.75 2.16
CA PHE A 384 7.70 13.52 1.91
C PHE A 384 8.56 12.26 2.09
N ASN A 385 9.77 12.37 2.64
CA ASN A 385 10.58 11.19 2.98
C ASN A 385 9.90 10.35 4.07
N ALA A 386 10.28 9.06 4.15
CA ALA A 386 9.66 8.10 5.06
C ALA A 386 9.68 8.52 6.53
N ASP A 387 10.79 9.09 7.02
CA ASP A 387 10.93 9.48 8.42
C ASP A 387 9.95 10.61 8.79
N MET A 388 9.85 11.64 7.94
CA MET A 388 8.95 12.76 8.15
C MET A 388 7.48 12.35 8.07
N LEU A 389 7.12 11.54 7.06
CA LEU A 389 5.76 11.01 6.92
C LEU A 389 5.38 10.16 8.14
N LYS A 390 6.26 9.23 8.53
CA LYS A 390 6.05 8.34 9.67
C LYS A 390 5.93 9.11 10.97
N GLN A 391 6.77 10.12 11.19
CA GLN A 391 6.71 10.96 12.38
C GLN A 391 5.36 11.68 12.48
N TRP A 392 4.95 12.39 11.42
CA TRP A 392 3.69 13.13 11.45
C TRP A 392 2.46 12.23 11.60
N LEU A 393 2.43 11.08 10.92
CA LEU A 393 1.35 10.11 11.04
C LEU A 393 1.28 9.47 12.44
N ASN A 394 2.43 9.20 13.07
CA ASN A 394 2.48 8.73 14.45
C ASN A 394 2.03 9.79 15.46
N ASP A 395 2.38 11.05 15.23
CA ASP A 395 1.88 12.17 16.03
C ASP A 395 0.35 12.27 15.93
N ALA A 396 -0.21 12.22 14.72
CA ALA A 396 -1.65 12.23 14.49
C ALA A 396 -2.35 11.04 15.16
N LYS A 397 -1.76 9.84 15.08
CA LYS A 397 -2.24 8.65 15.77
C LYS A 397 -2.26 8.81 17.29
N SER A 398 -1.19 9.38 17.86
CA SER A 398 -1.06 9.60 19.30
C SER A 398 -2.07 10.63 19.80
N GLU A 399 -2.23 11.73 19.06
CA GLU A 399 -3.23 12.77 19.33
C GLU A 399 -4.65 12.18 19.35
N LEU A 400 -5.00 11.40 18.32
CA LEU A 400 -6.30 10.77 18.22
C LEU A 400 -6.56 9.73 19.34
N HIS A 401 -5.53 8.98 19.73
CA HIS A 401 -5.61 8.06 20.87
C HIS A 401 -5.90 8.80 22.19
N ILE A 402 -5.27 9.96 22.41
CA ILE A 402 -5.53 10.79 23.60
C ILE A 402 -6.98 11.28 23.60
N LEU A 403 -7.46 11.80 22.46
CA LEU A 403 -8.84 12.27 22.33
C LEU A 403 -9.85 11.14 22.53
N SER A 404 -9.56 9.95 22.00
CA SER A 404 -10.36 8.74 22.22
C SER A 404 -10.43 8.36 23.70
N SER A 405 -9.31 8.43 24.42
CA SER A 405 -9.28 8.18 25.86
C SER A 405 -10.11 9.19 26.65
N VAL A 406 -10.06 10.47 26.28
CA VAL A 406 -10.89 11.52 26.91
C VAL A 406 -12.37 11.29 26.64
N ALA A 407 -12.74 11.04 25.38
CA ALA A 407 -14.13 10.77 24.99
C ALA A 407 -14.69 9.54 25.73
N LYS A 408 -13.92 8.45 25.83
CA LYS A 408 -14.29 7.24 26.60
C LYS A 408 -14.45 7.54 28.10
N SER A 409 -13.62 8.41 28.69
CA SER A 409 -13.72 8.77 30.12
C SER A 409 -14.95 9.62 30.46
N LEU A 410 -15.46 10.35 29.47
CA LEU A 410 -16.61 11.26 29.53
C LEU A 410 -17.79 10.71 28.70
N GLU A 411 -18.01 9.40 28.77
CA GLU A 411 -19.10 8.73 28.05
C GLU A 411 -20.45 9.39 28.35
N GLY A 412 -21.23 9.64 27.29
CA GLY A 412 -22.50 10.38 27.36
C GLY A 412 -22.39 11.89 27.17
N VAL A 413 -21.19 12.47 27.20
CA VAL A 413 -20.94 13.88 26.85
C VAL A 413 -20.84 14.03 25.33
N ARG A 414 -21.55 15.01 24.76
CA ARG A 414 -21.56 15.26 23.31
C ARG A 414 -20.25 15.91 22.86
N ILE A 415 -19.76 15.52 21.69
CA ILE A 415 -18.64 16.20 21.03
C ILE A 415 -19.22 17.08 19.93
N GLU A 416 -18.94 18.37 19.98
CA GLU A 416 -19.50 19.37 19.08
C GLU A 416 -18.38 20.23 18.49
N ASP A 417 -18.48 20.53 17.20
CA ASP A 417 -17.62 21.51 16.56
C ASP A 417 -18.07 22.95 16.88
N SER A 418 -17.43 23.94 16.25
CA SER A 418 -17.76 25.34 16.49
C SER A 418 -19.20 25.70 16.09
N ASP A 419 -19.73 25.08 15.03
CA ASP A 419 -21.09 25.35 14.53
C ASP A 419 -22.15 24.67 15.38
N GLY A 420 -21.88 23.43 15.82
CA GLY A 420 -22.68 22.70 16.80
C GLY A 420 -22.75 23.44 18.13
N LEU A 421 -21.62 23.94 18.63
CA LEU A 421 -21.57 24.79 19.82
C LEU A 421 -22.44 26.05 19.65
N ASN A 422 -22.30 26.79 18.55
CA ASN A 422 -23.10 27.99 18.32
C ASN A 422 -24.61 27.69 18.31
N SER A 423 -25.02 26.57 17.70
CA SER A 423 -26.41 26.11 17.67
C SER A 423 -26.94 25.77 19.07
N ILE A 424 -26.09 25.21 19.93
CA ILE A 424 -26.42 24.92 21.33
C ILE A 424 -26.56 26.21 22.14
N LEU A 425 -25.67 27.19 21.94
CA LEU A 425 -25.66 28.43 22.72
C LEU A 425 -26.89 29.31 22.49
N VAL A 426 -27.56 29.19 21.34
CA VAL A 426 -28.81 29.92 21.04
C VAL A 426 -30.07 29.18 21.50
N ASN A 427 -29.96 27.93 21.94
CA ASN A 427 -31.12 27.14 22.34
C ASN A 427 -31.61 27.54 23.74
N PRO A 428 -32.86 28.03 23.90
CA PRO A 428 -33.39 28.49 25.18
C PRO A 428 -33.62 27.38 26.21
N ASP A 429 -33.55 26.10 25.81
CA ASP A 429 -33.71 24.97 26.72
C ASP A 429 -32.50 24.78 27.64
N PHE A 430 -31.33 25.29 27.25
CA PHE A 430 -30.10 25.25 28.04
C PHE A 430 -29.82 26.61 28.68
N LEU A 431 -29.84 26.67 30.01
CA LEU A 431 -29.51 27.87 30.78
C LEU A 431 -28.00 28.05 30.96
N GLY A 432 -27.24 26.95 30.91
CA GLY A 432 -25.78 26.97 30.95
C GLY A 432 -25.15 25.83 30.15
N VAL A 433 -23.93 26.05 29.68
CA VAL A 433 -23.13 25.05 28.96
C VAL A 433 -21.74 24.99 29.59
N LEU A 434 -21.33 23.79 30.01
CA LEU A 434 -19.96 23.48 30.44
C LEU A 434 -19.24 22.75 29.31
N CYS A 435 -18.27 23.43 28.71
CA CYS A 435 -17.53 22.96 27.55
C CYS A 435 -16.09 22.63 27.93
N LEU A 436 -15.71 21.35 27.91
CA LEU A 436 -14.31 20.97 27.90
C LEU A 436 -13.75 21.19 26.50
N THR A 437 -12.96 22.24 26.32
CA THR A 437 -12.38 22.60 25.03
C THR A 437 -10.90 22.23 24.94
N PHE A 438 -10.51 21.59 23.84
CA PHE A 438 -9.12 21.41 23.45
C PHE A 438 -8.61 22.66 22.74
N THR A 439 -7.80 23.44 23.45
CA THR A 439 -7.41 24.78 23.01
C THR A 439 -6.22 24.82 22.08
N SER A 440 -5.47 23.72 22.01
CA SER A 440 -4.26 23.60 21.18
C SER A 440 -4.42 22.69 19.97
N LEU A 441 -5.62 22.17 19.71
CA LEU A 441 -5.88 21.25 18.59
C LEU A 441 -5.89 21.97 17.23
N LYS A 442 -6.38 23.22 17.21
CA LYS A 442 -6.55 24.06 16.02
C LYS A 442 -5.34 24.94 15.69
N TYR A 443 -4.18 24.65 16.26
CA TYR A 443 -2.97 25.40 15.88
C TYR A 443 -2.57 25.07 14.45
N GLU A 444 -1.93 26.02 13.77
CA GLU A 444 -1.36 25.76 12.45
C GLU A 444 -0.42 24.55 12.53
N ASP A 445 -0.38 23.76 11.45
CA ASP A 445 0.53 22.63 11.31
C ASP A 445 1.62 22.95 10.27
N PRO A 446 2.77 23.51 10.70
CA PRO A 446 3.86 23.89 9.80
C PRO A 446 4.44 22.75 8.96
N TYR A 447 4.26 21.49 9.36
CA TYR A 447 4.59 20.38 8.48
C TYR A 447 3.70 20.39 7.23
N LEU A 448 2.37 20.53 7.41
CA LEU A 448 1.43 20.61 6.28
C LEU A 448 1.68 21.86 5.42
N SER A 449 2.03 22.98 6.04
CA SER A 449 2.46 24.18 5.30
C SER A 449 3.73 23.92 4.48
N ALA A 450 4.71 23.22 5.05
CA ALA A 450 5.93 22.83 4.34
C ALA A 450 5.65 21.88 3.16
N LEU A 451 4.71 20.93 3.30
CA LEU A 451 4.27 20.07 2.20
C LEU A 451 3.70 20.89 1.05
N LYS A 452 2.76 21.81 1.34
CA LYS A 452 2.15 22.67 0.33
C LYS A 452 3.16 23.59 -0.35
N GLU A 453 4.08 24.18 0.43
CA GLU A 453 5.13 25.03 -0.10
C GLU A 453 6.07 24.25 -1.03
N TYR A 454 6.46 23.03 -0.62
CA TYR A 454 7.31 22.17 -1.43
C TYR A 454 6.68 21.85 -2.80
N LEU A 455 5.36 21.68 -2.85
CA LEU A 455 4.62 21.36 -4.07
C LEU A 455 4.45 22.53 -5.05
N LYS A 456 4.73 23.77 -4.65
CA LYS A 456 4.65 24.93 -5.57
C LYS A 456 5.65 24.85 -6.71
N THR A 457 6.74 24.10 -6.52
CA THR A 457 7.80 23.92 -7.50
C THR A 457 7.96 22.46 -7.87
N ASP A 458 7.87 22.16 -9.18
CA ASP A 458 8.15 20.82 -9.69
C ASP A 458 9.66 20.58 -9.81
N ARG A 459 10.26 20.12 -8.71
CA ARG A 459 11.70 19.85 -8.60
C ARG A 459 12.18 18.68 -9.46
N PHE A 460 11.26 17.88 -10.01
CA PHE A 460 11.64 16.79 -10.90
C PHE A 460 11.85 17.25 -12.35
N LYS A 461 11.63 18.53 -12.69
CA LYS A 461 11.87 19.05 -14.05
C LYS A 461 13.35 19.20 -14.37
N GLU A 462 14.13 19.70 -13.43
CA GLU A 462 15.56 20.00 -13.58
C GLU A 462 16.32 19.22 -12.50
N LEU A 463 17.06 18.19 -12.91
CA LEU A 463 17.69 17.22 -12.00
C LEU A 463 19.11 17.62 -11.57
N ASP A 464 19.64 18.74 -12.09
CA ASP A 464 21.05 19.12 -11.97
C ASP A 464 21.37 20.01 -10.75
N GLY A 465 20.58 19.91 -9.67
CA GLY A 465 20.71 20.76 -8.48
C GLY A 465 21.34 20.07 -7.27
N GLU A 466 22.01 20.84 -6.39
CA GLU A 466 22.27 20.37 -5.03
C GLU A 466 20.94 20.26 -4.26
N HIS A 467 20.65 19.05 -3.78
CA HIS A 467 19.43 18.76 -3.02
C HIS A 467 19.74 18.59 -1.54
N SER A 468 19.84 19.70 -0.82
CA SER A 468 19.86 19.69 0.64
C SER A 468 18.50 19.29 1.21
N MET A 469 18.52 18.76 2.44
CA MET A 469 17.30 18.40 3.16
C MET A 469 16.38 19.62 3.28
N TYR A 470 15.12 19.46 2.88
CA TYR A 470 14.15 20.54 2.96
C TYR A 470 13.90 20.91 4.44
N PRO A 471 14.06 22.19 4.82
CA PRO A 471 13.91 22.59 6.21
C PRO A 471 12.43 22.48 6.61
N VAL A 472 12.16 21.63 7.59
CA VAL A 472 10.85 21.53 8.26
C VAL A 472 11.04 22.01 9.68
N ALA A 473 10.23 22.99 10.10
CA ALA A 473 10.25 23.47 11.47
C ALA A 473 9.87 22.32 12.43
N SER A 474 10.76 22.00 13.37
CA SER A 474 10.45 21.07 14.46
C SER A 474 9.46 21.72 15.41
N ILE A 475 8.31 21.09 15.62
CA ILE A 475 7.27 21.61 16.50
C ILE A 475 6.95 20.58 17.55
N ARG A 476 7.10 21.03 18.80
CA ARG A 476 6.68 20.26 19.95
C ARG A 476 5.16 20.23 19.98
N LYS A 477 4.58 19.06 19.69
CA LYS A 477 3.14 18.83 19.81
C LYS A 477 2.67 19.07 21.25
N TRP A 478 1.46 19.58 21.43
CA TRP A 478 0.95 19.98 22.76
C TRP A 478 0.92 18.82 23.76
N PHE A 479 0.65 17.60 23.28
CA PHE A 479 0.63 16.39 24.09
C PHE A 479 2.03 15.88 24.50
N ASN A 480 3.10 16.44 23.94
CA ASN A 480 4.48 16.17 24.38
C ASN A 480 4.89 17.04 25.59
N ASN A 481 3.98 17.88 26.10
CA ASN A 481 4.19 18.67 27.30
C ASN A 481 3.45 18.03 28.49
N SER A 482 4.23 17.57 29.49
CA SER A 482 3.71 16.91 30.69
C SER A 482 2.74 17.78 31.48
N ASP A 483 2.96 19.08 31.52
CA ASP A 483 2.15 20.03 32.30
C ASP A 483 0.80 20.25 31.62
N LEU A 484 0.79 20.33 30.28
CA LEU A 484 -0.45 20.40 29.50
C LEU A 484 -1.26 19.10 29.64
N MET A 485 -0.60 17.95 29.64
CA MET A 485 -1.25 16.65 29.86
C MET A 485 -1.77 16.49 31.30
N ALA A 486 -1.07 17.01 32.30
CA ALA A 486 -1.54 17.04 33.69
C ALA A 486 -2.77 17.96 33.82
N LYS A 487 -2.73 19.16 33.23
CA LYS A 487 -3.85 20.10 33.17
C LYS A 487 -5.07 19.48 32.49
N MET A 488 -4.88 18.77 31.38
CA MET A 488 -5.97 18.07 30.70
C MET A 488 -6.61 16.99 31.58
N ARG A 489 -5.80 16.13 32.22
CA ARG A 489 -6.33 15.12 33.16
C ARG A 489 -7.10 15.77 34.31
N PHE A 490 -6.59 16.88 34.85
CA PHE A 490 -7.27 17.64 35.88
C PHE A 490 -8.63 18.15 35.40
N ASN A 491 -8.68 18.82 34.24
CA ASN A 491 -9.93 19.33 33.66
C ASN A 491 -10.95 18.21 33.37
N VAL A 492 -10.50 17.07 32.83
CA VAL A 492 -11.37 15.91 32.60
C VAL A 492 -11.98 15.41 33.92
N ASN A 493 -11.18 15.32 34.99
CA ASN A 493 -11.67 14.91 36.30
C ASN A 493 -12.67 15.92 36.88
N ILE A 494 -12.40 17.22 36.76
CA ILE A 494 -13.34 18.28 37.18
C ILE A 494 -14.67 18.13 36.45
N LEU A 495 -14.65 18.04 35.10
CA LEU A 495 -15.87 17.90 34.32
C LEU A 495 -16.65 16.63 34.75
N LYS A 496 -15.95 15.51 34.93
CA LYS A 496 -16.53 14.25 35.38
C LYS A 496 -17.20 14.35 36.75
N HIS A 497 -16.58 15.08 37.70
CA HIS A 497 -17.19 15.35 39.01
C HIS A 497 -18.41 16.26 38.92
N LEU A 498 -18.48 17.15 37.92
CA LEU A 498 -19.61 18.05 37.69
C LEU A 498 -20.79 17.37 36.97
N LEU A 499 -20.61 16.22 36.32
CA LEU A 499 -21.72 15.55 35.62
C LEU A 499 -22.90 15.19 36.55
N LYS A 500 -22.62 14.57 37.71
CA LYS A 500 -23.69 14.11 38.64
C LYS A 500 -24.46 15.26 39.31
N PRO A 501 -23.81 16.29 39.89
CA PRO A 501 -24.53 17.37 40.57
C PRO A 501 -25.49 18.16 39.67
N PHE A 502 -25.23 18.20 38.37
CA PHE A 502 -26.01 18.93 37.38
C PHE A 502 -27.00 18.04 36.62
N GLU A 503 -27.12 16.76 36.98
CA GLU A 503 -28.10 15.84 36.38
C GLU A 503 -29.53 16.32 36.62
N GLY A 504 -30.35 16.40 35.56
CA GLY A 504 -31.71 16.94 35.59
C GLY A 504 -31.81 18.48 35.64
N GLN A 505 -30.69 19.20 35.62
CA GLN A 505 -30.68 20.66 35.47
C GLN A 505 -30.65 21.04 33.98
N LYS A 506 -31.00 22.30 33.66
CA LYS A 506 -30.88 22.87 32.30
C LYS A 506 -29.42 23.25 31.96
N VAL A 507 -28.46 22.39 32.29
CA VAL A 507 -27.03 22.58 32.03
C VAL A 507 -26.54 21.47 31.12
N LEU A 508 -25.96 21.83 29.97
CA LEU A 508 -25.43 20.89 29.01
C LEU A 508 -23.91 20.75 29.14
N PHE A 509 -23.42 19.52 29.03
CA PHE A 509 -21.99 19.22 28.99
C PHE A 509 -21.59 18.86 27.57
N ILE A 510 -20.49 19.45 27.10
CA ILE A 510 -19.94 19.17 25.77
C ILE A 510 -18.41 19.10 25.79
N ILE A 511 -17.87 18.46 24.77
CA ILE A 511 -16.46 18.48 24.41
C ILE A 511 -16.35 19.22 23.07
N SER A 512 -15.38 20.12 22.94
CA SER A 512 -15.15 20.84 21.69
C SER A 512 -13.66 21.13 21.47
N ALA A 513 -13.33 21.77 20.35
CA ALA A 513 -12.00 22.24 20.02
C ALA A 513 -12.08 23.72 19.60
N ILE A 514 -11.64 24.62 20.49
CA ILE A 514 -11.67 26.07 20.28
C ILE A 514 -10.27 26.61 20.55
N SER A 515 -9.62 27.18 19.53
CA SER A 515 -8.27 27.71 19.66
C SER A 515 -8.20 28.80 20.74
N ASP A 516 -7.32 28.62 21.73
CA ASP A 516 -7.02 29.65 22.73
C ASP A 516 -5.56 29.57 23.18
N PRO A 517 -4.66 30.33 22.52
CA PRO A 517 -3.25 30.39 22.87
C PRO A 517 -2.98 30.86 24.30
N SER A 518 -3.92 31.59 24.93
CA SER A 518 -3.77 32.06 26.32
C SER A 518 -3.98 30.94 27.34
N ASN A 519 -4.61 29.83 26.94
CA ASN A 519 -4.96 28.70 27.79
C ASN A 519 -4.55 27.37 27.15
N PRO A 520 -3.26 27.08 26.92
CA PRO A 520 -2.82 25.93 26.13
C PRO A 520 -3.24 24.57 26.72
N GLY A 521 -3.32 23.57 25.85
CA GLY A 521 -3.74 22.19 26.13
C GLY A 521 -5.27 22.05 26.11
N SER A 522 -5.89 22.26 27.26
CA SER A 522 -7.34 22.22 27.41
C SER A 522 -7.81 23.18 28.50
N SER A 523 -9.10 23.53 28.45
CA SER A 523 -9.77 24.32 29.48
C SER A 523 -11.25 23.98 29.59
N ILE A 524 -11.88 24.35 30.70
CA ILE A 524 -13.33 24.26 30.88
C ILE A 524 -13.92 25.66 30.73
N TYR A 525 -14.76 25.84 29.71
CA TYR A 525 -15.47 27.08 29.45
C TYR A 525 -16.89 26.98 30.01
N LEU A 526 -17.33 28.03 30.69
CA LEU A 526 -18.70 28.21 31.13
C LEU A 526 -19.39 29.23 30.24
N TYR A 527 -20.52 28.83 29.68
CA TYR A 527 -21.44 29.73 29.01
C TYR A 527 -22.73 29.82 29.82
N GLU A 528 -23.24 31.03 30.04
CA GLU A 528 -24.51 31.28 30.70
C GLU A 528 -25.37 32.13 29.78
N LEU A 529 -26.62 31.71 29.55
CA LEU A 529 -27.56 32.39 28.65
C LEU A 529 -26.95 32.68 27.26
N GLY A 530 -26.16 31.73 26.75
CA GLY A 530 -25.48 31.82 25.44
C GLY A 530 -24.21 32.67 25.41
N GLN A 531 -23.76 33.26 26.54
CA GLN A 531 -22.55 34.10 26.60
C GLN A 531 -21.43 33.41 27.37
N LEU A 532 -20.20 33.52 26.88
CA LEU A 532 -19.01 33.01 27.57
C LEU A 532 -18.71 33.85 28.82
N THR A 533 -18.83 33.25 30.00
CA THR A 533 -18.63 33.95 31.29
C THR A 533 -17.29 33.60 31.94
N GLU A 534 -16.82 32.35 31.83
CA GLU A 534 -15.53 31.93 32.39
C GLU A 534 -14.76 30.97 31.46
N LYS A 535 -13.45 31.17 31.35
CA LYS A 535 -12.57 30.34 30.50
C LYS A 535 -11.78 29.26 31.25
N GLN A 536 -11.77 29.31 32.59
CA GLN A 536 -11.09 28.35 33.45
C GLN A 536 -12.02 27.94 34.58
N TYR A 537 -13.22 27.48 34.23
CA TYR A 537 -14.21 27.11 35.22
C TYR A 537 -13.69 25.95 36.07
N GLN A 538 -13.37 26.28 37.31
CA GLN A 538 -13.01 25.33 38.34
C GLN A 538 -13.95 25.63 39.48
N TYR A 539 -14.91 24.73 39.72
CA TYR A 539 -15.78 24.87 40.88
C TYR A 539 -14.89 25.09 42.11
N PRO A 540 -15.05 26.16 42.88
CA PRO A 540 -14.29 26.23 44.11
C PRO A 540 -14.83 25.10 44.99
N PHE A 541 -13.95 24.35 45.65
CA PHE A 541 -14.26 23.69 46.92
C PHE A 541 -14.76 24.69 48.02
N ARG A 542 -15.31 25.86 47.64
CA ARG A 542 -16.10 26.75 48.48
C ARG A 542 -17.55 26.26 48.46
N CYS A 543 -17.83 25.34 49.36
CA CYS A 543 -19.18 25.14 49.88
C CYS A 543 -19.57 26.37 50.72
N GLU A 544 -19.81 27.51 50.07
CA GLU A 544 -20.48 28.68 50.66
C GLU A 544 -20.84 29.68 49.55
N SER A 545 -21.95 29.43 48.84
CA SER A 545 -22.79 30.49 48.26
C SER A 545 -23.99 30.01 47.43
N MET A 546 -24.25 28.70 47.29
CA MET A 546 -25.60 28.20 46.90
C MET A 546 -26.65 28.31 48.03
N LYS A 547 -26.59 29.38 48.84
CA LYS A 547 -27.66 29.79 49.77
C LYS A 547 -28.37 31.09 49.37
N LYS A 548 -27.96 31.79 48.30
CA LYS A 548 -28.59 33.08 47.93
C LYS A 548 -29.66 33.03 46.83
N SER A 549 -29.66 32.05 45.91
CA SER A 549 -30.73 31.98 44.89
C SER A 549 -32.03 31.28 45.32
N LYS A 550 -32.07 30.64 46.50
CA LYS A 550 -33.33 30.13 47.10
C LYS A 550 -34.12 31.17 47.91
N ARG A 551 -33.62 32.41 48.07
CA ARG A 551 -34.30 33.46 48.86
C ARG A 551 -35.08 34.49 48.04
N ILE A 552 -34.97 34.53 46.71
CA ILE A 552 -35.67 35.52 45.88
C ILE A 552 -36.95 34.93 45.23
N LEU A 553 -37.16 33.62 45.27
CA LEU A 553 -38.39 32.95 44.78
C LEU A 553 -39.41 32.60 45.89
N LYS A 554 -39.31 33.23 47.07
CA LYS A 554 -40.34 33.13 48.14
C LYS A 554 -40.95 34.47 48.55
N GLN A 555 -40.72 35.54 47.79
CA GLN A 555 -41.49 36.78 47.89
C GLN A 555 -41.85 37.28 46.50
N LYS A 556 -42.87 36.64 45.92
CA LYS A 556 -43.88 37.28 45.06
C LYS A 556 -45.14 36.43 45.08
#